data_AF-A0A8B9NE23-F1
#
_entry.id   AF-A0A8B9NE23-F1
#
_cell.length_a   1.000
_cell.length_b   1.000
_cell.length_c   1.000
_cell.angle_alpha   90.00
_cell.angle_beta   90.00
_cell.angle_gamma   90.00
#
_symmetry.space_group_name_H-M   'P 1'
#
loop_
_entity.id
_entity.type
_entity.pdbx_description
1 polymer ?
#
loop_
_entity_poly.entity_id
_entity_poly.type
_entity_poly.pdbx_seq_one_letter_code
_entity_poly.pdbx_strand_id
1 'polypeptide(L)'
;FFPTREQLQADLLRCQAKIEDLEKALIEKGQDSKWVEEKQLLIRTNQELLEKIYRMEQEEHQLKNEMQDAKDQNELLEFRVLELEERERRSPAFNLHITTFPENNGSALQLFCQQEGIKDVNISELMKKLDILGDNGNLRNEEQVAIIQAGTVLSLCEKWLKQIEGTEAALTQKMLDLENEKDLFSKQKGYLEEELDYRKQALDQAYMKIQELEATLYNALQQDPGRRASESLTEAQREDLRAAVEKVRRQILRQSREFDSQILHERMELLQQAQQVIPKSPFSNSFTVFPWFGTSGTEIRR
;
A
#
# COMPACT_ATOMS: atom_id res chain seq x y z
N PHE A 1 -52.55 58.72 40.89
CA PHE A 1 -52.31 57.65 41.86
C PHE A 1 -50.82 57.56 42.10
N PHE A 2 -50.34 58.14 43.21
CA PHE A 2 -48.94 57.96 43.60
C PHE A 2 -48.82 56.60 44.29
N PRO A 3 -47.85 55.75 43.92
CA PRO A 3 -47.64 54.48 44.59
C PRO A 3 -47.33 54.72 46.07
N THR A 4 -47.90 53.87 46.92
CA THR A 4 -47.68 53.92 48.37
C THR A 4 -46.22 53.58 48.67
N ARG A 5 -45.66 54.18 49.72
CA ARG A 5 -44.27 53.96 50.16
C ARG A 5 -43.94 52.48 50.33
N GLU A 6 -44.90 51.69 50.81
CA GLU A 6 -44.77 50.24 50.99
C GLU A 6 -44.59 49.50 49.66
N GLN A 7 -45.30 49.92 48.61
CA GLN A 7 -45.19 49.35 47.26
C GLN A 7 -43.78 49.57 46.71
N LEU A 8 -43.28 50.80 46.81
CA LEU A 8 -41.92 51.15 46.37
C LEU A 8 -40.85 50.40 47.17
N GLN A 9 -41.07 50.17 48.46
CA GLN A 9 -40.15 49.44 49.32
C GLN A 9 -40.11 47.94 48.98
N ALA A 10 -41.26 47.34 48.64
CA ALA A 10 -41.35 45.97 48.15
C ALA A 10 -40.68 45.80 46.76
N ASP A 11 -40.87 46.77 45.87
CA ASP A 11 -40.25 46.76 44.55
C ASP A 11 -38.73 46.94 44.64
N LEU A 12 -38.24 47.80 45.54
CA LEU A 12 -36.81 47.96 45.81
C LEU A 12 -36.18 46.63 46.27
N LEU A 13 -36.78 45.96 47.26
CA LEU A 13 -36.31 44.67 47.77
C LEU A 13 -36.30 43.60 46.69
N ARG A 14 -37.33 43.55 45.84
CA ARG A 14 -37.40 42.61 44.72
C ARG A 14 -36.31 42.87 43.68
N CYS A 15 -36.07 44.14 43.34
CA CYS A 15 -34.99 44.52 42.44
C CYS A 15 -33.62 44.19 43.04
N GLN A 16 -33.43 44.37 44.34
CA GLN A 16 -32.18 44.02 45.03
C GLN A 16 -31.90 42.52 44.98
N ALA A 17 -32.89 41.69 45.31
CA ALA A 17 -32.77 40.23 45.17
C ALA A 17 -32.48 39.81 43.71
N LYS A 18 -33.13 40.46 42.74
CA LYS A 18 -32.88 40.22 41.31
C LYS A 18 -31.44 40.57 40.91
N ILE A 19 -30.88 41.64 41.46
CA ILE A 19 -29.50 42.06 41.22
C ILE A 19 -28.54 41.02 41.79
N GLU A 20 -28.75 40.59 43.05
CA GLU A 20 -27.91 39.57 43.71
C GLU A 20 -27.93 38.23 42.95
N ASP A 21 -29.10 37.78 42.50
CA ASP A 21 -29.25 36.56 41.70
C ASP A 21 -28.50 36.65 40.37
N LEU A 22 -28.56 37.81 39.70
CA LEU A 22 -27.88 38.05 38.44
C LEU A 22 -26.35 38.15 38.61
N GLU A 23 -25.88 38.77 39.69
CA GLU A 23 -24.46 38.85 40.03
C GLU A 23 -23.89 37.45 40.29
N LYS A 24 -24.63 36.59 41.02
CA LYS A 24 -24.24 35.21 41.27
C LYS A 24 -24.19 34.37 39.98
N ALA A 25 -25.19 34.51 39.11
CA ALA A 25 -25.22 33.84 37.82
C ALA A 25 -24.10 34.31 36.87
N LEU A 26 -23.67 35.57 36.98
CA LEU A 26 -22.56 36.12 36.20
C LEU A 26 -21.21 35.54 36.65
N ILE A 27 -21.01 35.37 37.97
CA ILE A 27 -19.82 34.74 38.54
C ILE A 27 -19.74 33.26 38.11
N GLU A 28 -20.85 32.53 38.13
CA GLU A 28 -20.92 31.13 37.68
C GLU A 28 -20.65 30.98 36.17
N LYS A 29 -21.16 31.90 35.34
CA LYS A 29 -20.85 31.92 33.89
C LYS A 29 -19.41 32.32 33.57
N GLY A 30 -18.75 33.08 34.45
CA GLY A 30 -17.34 33.46 34.30
C GLY A 30 -16.34 32.33 34.61
N GLN A 31 -16.81 31.20 35.14
CA GLN A 31 -16.00 30.06 35.60
C GLN A 31 -16.35 28.76 34.86
N ASP A 32 -16.49 28.77 33.54
CA ASP A 32 -16.53 27.50 32.80
C ASP A 32 -15.14 26.83 32.82
N SER A 33 -14.83 26.14 33.93
CA SER A 33 -13.52 25.50 34.21
C SER A 33 -13.07 24.62 33.04
N LYS A 34 -14.03 23.97 32.36
CA LYS A 34 -13.77 23.16 31.18
C LYS A 34 -13.23 23.99 30.02
N TRP A 35 -13.82 25.15 29.76
CA TRP A 35 -13.34 26.06 28.71
C TRP A 35 -11.93 26.58 29.00
N VAL A 36 -11.63 26.88 30.27
CA VAL A 36 -10.28 27.31 30.68
C VAL A 36 -9.25 26.21 30.48
N GLU A 37 -9.58 24.97 30.86
CA GLU A 37 -8.73 23.79 30.67
C GLU A 37 -8.50 23.47 29.18
N GLU A 38 -9.56 23.48 28.37
CA GLU A 38 -9.49 23.28 26.92
C GLU A 38 -8.63 24.37 26.24
N LYS A 39 -8.80 25.63 26.62
CA LYS A 39 -7.98 26.74 26.13
C LYS A 39 -6.50 26.54 26.48
N GLN A 40 -6.19 26.11 27.70
CA GLN A 40 -4.81 25.84 28.11
C GLN A 40 -4.20 24.64 27.41
N LEU A 41 -4.99 23.60 27.12
CA LEU A 41 -4.55 22.46 26.32
C LEU A 41 -4.27 22.90 24.88
N LEU A 42 -5.16 23.68 24.26
CA LEU A 42 -4.98 24.21 22.91
C LEU A 42 -3.73 25.07 22.78
N ILE A 43 -3.42 25.89 23.79
CA ILE A 43 -2.19 26.70 23.82
C ILE A 43 -0.95 25.78 23.83
N ARG A 44 -0.94 24.73 24.67
CA ARG A 44 0.17 23.77 24.73
C ARG A 44 0.35 23.04 23.41
N THR A 45 -0.73 22.51 22.82
CA THR A 45 -0.66 21.81 21.54
C THR A 45 -0.21 22.75 20.40
N ASN A 46 -0.64 24.01 20.41
CA ASN A 46 -0.14 24.98 19.42
C ASN A 46 1.35 25.25 19.59
N GLN A 47 1.85 25.32 20.84
CA GLN A 47 3.28 25.48 21.10
C GLN A 47 4.09 24.30 20.53
N GLU A 48 3.64 23.07 20.78
CA GLU A 48 4.27 21.86 20.24
C GLU A 48 4.23 21.81 18.71
N LEU A 49 3.12 22.22 18.10
CA LEU A 49 2.98 22.30 16.65
C LEU A 49 3.91 23.36 16.05
N LEU A 50 4.05 24.53 16.69
CA LEU A 50 4.99 25.57 16.26
C LEU A 50 6.44 25.07 16.29
N GLU A 51 6.85 24.39 17.36
CA GLU A 51 8.18 23.78 17.47
C GLU A 51 8.40 22.69 16.40
N LYS A 52 7.36 21.91 16.10
CA LYS A 52 7.42 20.89 15.05
C LYS A 52 7.56 21.52 13.66
N ILE A 53 6.80 22.58 13.37
CA ILE A 53 6.91 23.35 12.12
C ILE A 53 8.32 23.88 11.97
N TYR A 54 8.86 24.54 13.00
CA TYR A 54 10.20 25.11 12.95
C TYR A 54 11.29 24.06 12.66
N ARG A 55 11.18 22.87 13.26
CA ARG A 55 12.09 21.75 12.98
C ARG A 55 11.98 21.26 11.54
N MET A 56 10.75 21.10 11.04
CA MET A 56 10.52 20.69 9.65
C MET A 56 11.03 21.73 8.65
N GLU A 57 10.91 23.03 8.95
CA GLU A 57 11.46 24.11 8.12
C GLU A 57 12.99 24.07 8.05
N GLN A 58 13.66 23.74 9.17
CA GLN A 58 15.11 23.54 9.19
C GLN A 58 15.53 22.31 8.36
N GLU A 59 14.82 21.19 8.53
CA GLU A 59 15.06 19.97 7.74
C GLU A 59 14.82 20.22 6.25
N GLU A 60 13.76 20.95 5.87
CA GLU A 60 13.49 21.33 4.49
C GLU A 60 14.62 22.19 3.92
N HIS A 61 15.13 23.14 4.70
CA HIS A 61 16.24 23.98 4.27
C HIS A 61 17.53 23.17 4.07
N GLN A 62 17.80 22.22 4.97
CA GLN A 62 18.95 21.32 4.83
C GLN A 62 18.82 20.44 3.57
N LEU A 63 17.67 19.79 3.37
CA LEU A 63 17.43 18.94 2.20
C LEU A 63 17.50 19.73 0.89
N LYS A 64 17.06 20.99 0.87
CA LYS A 64 17.22 21.87 -0.29
C LYS A 64 18.68 22.13 -0.64
N ASN A 65 19.54 22.31 0.37
CA ASN A 65 20.98 22.51 0.15
C ASN A 65 21.62 21.22 -0.38
N GLU A 66 21.32 20.07 0.23
CA GLU A 66 21.82 18.76 -0.23
C GLU A 66 21.37 18.44 -1.66
N MET A 67 20.13 18.78 -2.01
CA MET A 67 19.60 18.65 -3.37
C MET A 67 20.35 19.54 -4.37
N GLN A 68 20.70 20.77 -3.98
CA GLN A 68 21.46 21.67 -4.83
C GLN A 68 22.90 21.15 -5.04
N ASP A 69 23.56 20.69 -3.98
CA ASP A 69 24.90 20.09 -4.07
C ASP A 69 24.91 18.86 -4.99
N ALA A 70 23.91 17.99 -4.86
CA ALA A 70 23.76 16.82 -5.73
C ALA A 70 23.52 17.21 -7.20
N LYS A 71 22.75 18.28 -7.43
CA LYS A 71 22.52 18.80 -8.78
C LYS A 71 23.80 19.35 -9.40
N ASP A 72 24.57 20.14 -8.66
CA ASP A 72 25.85 20.70 -9.13
C ASP A 72 26.87 19.58 -9.43
N GLN A 73 26.90 18.52 -8.61
CA GLN A 73 27.70 17.32 -8.89
C GLN A 73 27.25 16.61 -10.16
N ASN A 74 25.94 16.49 -10.40
CA ASN A 74 25.42 15.83 -11.60
C ASN A 74 25.77 16.62 -12.87
N GLU A 75 25.65 17.95 -12.83
CA GLU A 75 26.10 18.82 -13.92
C GLU A 75 27.60 18.62 -14.20
N LEU A 76 28.45 18.54 -13.17
CA LEU A 76 29.88 18.24 -13.32
C LEU A 76 30.14 16.88 -13.98
N LEU A 77 29.38 15.85 -13.60
CA LEU A 77 29.49 14.52 -14.18
C LEU A 77 29.06 14.51 -15.65
N GLU A 78 28.02 15.25 -16.02
CA GLU A 78 27.62 15.43 -17.42
C GLU A 78 28.75 16.04 -18.25
N PHE A 79 29.41 17.10 -17.74
CA PHE A 79 30.58 17.67 -18.41
C PHE A 79 31.72 16.66 -18.54
N ARG A 80 31.95 15.84 -17.51
CA ARG A 80 33.00 14.82 -17.52
C ARG A 80 32.72 13.72 -18.53
N VAL A 81 31.47 13.27 -18.65
CA VAL A 81 31.04 12.29 -19.67
C VAL A 81 31.29 12.86 -21.06
N LEU A 82 30.84 14.08 -21.34
CA LEU A 82 31.07 14.74 -22.63
C LEU A 82 32.55 14.89 -22.97
N GLU A 83 33.39 15.22 -21.98
CA GLU A 83 34.85 15.30 -22.15
C GLU A 83 35.47 13.93 -22.48
N LEU A 84 34.97 12.85 -21.86
CA LEU A 84 35.40 11.49 -22.12
C LEU A 84 34.97 11.02 -23.52
N GLU A 85 33.74 11.31 -23.93
CA GLU A 85 33.21 11.01 -25.27
C GLU A 85 33.99 11.74 -26.37
N GLU A 86 34.31 13.04 -26.19
CA GLU A 86 35.11 13.77 -27.18
C GLU A 86 36.57 13.30 -27.21
N ARG A 87 37.13 12.85 -26.08
CA ARG A 87 38.45 12.19 -26.02
C ARG A 87 38.44 10.86 -26.78
N GLU A 88 37.39 10.06 -26.65
CA GLU A 88 37.21 8.81 -27.39
C GLU A 88 37.14 9.08 -28.90
N ARG A 89 36.38 10.10 -29.30
CA ARG A 89 36.24 10.50 -30.71
C ARG A 89 37.54 11.04 -31.33
N ARG A 90 38.39 11.73 -30.54
CA ARG A 90 39.65 12.33 -31.01
C ARG A 90 40.88 11.43 -30.92
N SER A 91 40.80 10.35 -30.14
CA SER A 91 41.90 9.39 -30.05
C SER A 91 41.94 8.55 -31.34
N PRO A 92 43.11 8.33 -31.97
CA PRO A 92 43.20 7.32 -33.02
C PRO A 92 42.76 6.00 -32.40
N ALA A 93 41.77 5.34 -32.99
CA ALA A 93 41.08 4.21 -32.39
C ALA A 93 42.06 3.22 -31.77
N PHE A 94 42.16 3.24 -30.43
CA PHE A 94 42.67 2.09 -29.70
C PHE A 94 41.54 1.07 -29.78
N ASN A 95 41.55 0.32 -30.88
CA ASN A 95 40.55 -0.67 -31.23
C ASN A 95 40.58 -1.85 -30.23
N LEU A 96 40.14 -1.65 -29.01
CA LEU A 96 39.63 -2.72 -28.17
C LEU A 96 38.21 -3.03 -28.65
N HIS A 97 38.13 -3.84 -29.71
CA HIS A 97 36.89 -4.48 -30.09
C HIS A 97 36.48 -5.41 -28.94
N ILE A 98 35.64 -4.94 -28.01
CA ILE A 98 34.84 -5.84 -27.17
C ILE A 98 33.76 -6.38 -28.10
N THR A 99 34.14 -7.37 -28.90
CA THR A 99 33.18 -8.29 -29.48
C THR A 99 32.46 -8.91 -28.30
N THR A 100 31.13 -8.79 -28.25
CA THR A 100 30.34 -9.81 -27.58
C THR A 100 30.79 -11.11 -28.22
N PHE A 101 31.49 -11.91 -27.43
CA PHE A 101 32.00 -13.19 -27.89
C PHE A 101 30.82 -13.92 -28.53
N PRO A 102 30.91 -14.33 -29.83
CA PRO A 102 29.93 -15.28 -30.34
C PRO A 102 29.94 -16.44 -29.35
N GLU A 103 28.77 -17.01 -29.02
CA GLU A 103 28.48 -17.91 -27.88
C GLU A 103 29.44 -19.09 -27.66
N ASN A 104 30.49 -19.23 -28.48
CA ASN A 104 31.45 -20.32 -28.51
C ASN A 104 32.95 -19.90 -28.53
N ASN A 105 33.32 -18.61 -28.55
CA ASN A 105 34.73 -18.19 -28.54
C ASN A 105 35.02 -17.34 -27.30
N GLY A 106 35.72 -17.87 -26.31
CA GLY A 106 36.11 -17.10 -25.11
C GLY A 106 37.03 -15.90 -25.41
N SER A 107 37.27 -15.06 -24.41
CA SER A 107 38.24 -13.95 -24.51
C SER A 107 39.64 -14.41 -24.88
N ALA A 108 40.48 -13.50 -25.40
CA ALA A 108 41.88 -13.82 -25.70
C ALA A 108 42.60 -14.42 -24.48
N LEU A 109 42.26 -13.93 -23.27
CA LEU A 109 42.72 -14.50 -22.01
C LEU A 109 42.14 -15.91 -21.78
N GLN A 110 40.85 -16.12 -22.05
CA GLN A 110 40.19 -17.43 -21.89
C GLN A 110 40.70 -18.47 -22.89
N LEU A 111 41.00 -18.08 -24.13
CA LEU A 111 41.64 -18.91 -25.14
C LEU A 111 43.08 -19.25 -24.75
N PHE A 112 43.84 -18.28 -24.24
CA PHE A 112 45.19 -18.51 -23.73
C PHE A 112 45.17 -19.45 -22.52
N CYS A 113 44.29 -19.21 -21.54
CA CYS A 113 44.08 -20.10 -20.41
C CYS A 113 43.69 -21.52 -20.88
N GLN A 114 42.81 -21.64 -21.87
CA GLN A 114 42.41 -22.94 -22.42
C GLN A 114 43.56 -23.66 -23.13
N GLN A 115 44.40 -22.93 -23.87
CA GLN A 115 45.60 -23.48 -24.54
C GLN A 115 46.65 -23.95 -23.52
N GLU A 116 46.83 -23.19 -22.44
CA GLU A 116 47.72 -23.54 -21.32
C GLU A 116 47.09 -24.56 -20.35
N GLY A 117 45.88 -25.04 -20.61
CA GLY A 117 45.17 -25.99 -19.76
C GLY A 117 44.72 -25.44 -18.40
N ILE A 118 44.73 -24.12 -18.24
CA ILE A 118 44.27 -23.40 -17.05
C ILE A 118 42.74 -23.37 -17.05
N LYS A 119 42.13 -24.11 -16.13
CA LYS A 119 40.67 -24.20 -15.98
C LYS A 119 40.14 -23.47 -14.76
N ASP A 120 40.89 -23.51 -13.65
CA ASP A 120 40.52 -22.88 -12.39
C ASP A 120 41.54 -21.82 -12.01
N VAL A 121 41.19 -20.56 -12.25
CA VAL A 121 42.01 -19.42 -11.85
C VAL A 121 41.67 -19.04 -10.42
N ASN A 122 42.53 -19.40 -9.47
CA ASN A 122 42.37 -18.99 -8.08
C ASN A 122 43.17 -17.70 -7.82
N ILE A 123 42.45 -16.57 -7.68
CA ILE A 123 43.06 -15.25 -7.45
C ILE A 123 43.92 -15.25 -6.17
N SER A 124 43.46 -15.91 -5.10
CA SER A 124 44.22 -16.01 -3.84
C SER A 124 45.51 -16.81 -4.00
N GLU A 125 45.51 -17.84 -4.85
CA GLU A 125 46.73 -18.61 -5.16
C GLU A 125 47.69 -17.80 -6.03
N LEU A 126 47.18 -17.07 -7.03
CA LEU A 126 47.98 -16.19 -7.87
C LEU A 126 48.62 -15.05 -7.08
N MET A 127 47.88 -14.42 -6.18
CA MET A 127 48.40 -13.40 -5.25
C MET A 127 49.56 -13.96 -4.43
N LYS A 128 49.40 -15.15 -3.82
CA LYS A 128 50.49 -15.80 -3.06
C LYS A 128 51.73 -16.08 -3.91
N LYS A 129 51.55 -16.56 -5.15
CA LYS A 129 52.67 -16.80 -6.07
C LYS A 129 53.36 -15.49 -6.45
N LEU A 130 52.59 -14.42 -6.60
CA LEU A 130 53.07 -13.10 -6.95
C LEU A 130 53.85 -12.45 -5.80
N ASP A 131 53.40 -12.64 -4.55
CA ASP A 131 54.12 -12.19 -3.35
C ASP A 131 55.49 -12.87 -3.24
N ILE A 132 55.54 -14.21 -3.41
CA ILE A 132 56.80 -14.97 -3.42
C ILE A 132 57.74 -14.48 -4.54
N LEU A 133 57.18 -14.17 -5.72
CA LEU A 133 57.95 -13.63 -6.83
C LEU A 133 58.47 -12.21 -6.50
N GLY A 134 57.67 -11.37 -5.86
CA GLY A 134 58.05 -10.01 -5.47
C GLY A 134 59.17 -9.96 -4.42
N ASP A 135 59.26 -10.98 -3.56
CA ASP A 135 60.31 -11.09 -2.55
C ASP A 135 61.68 -11.52 -3.13
N ASN A 136 61.77 -11.85 -4.42
CA ASN A 136 63.05 -12.16 -5.06
C ASN A 136 63.91 -10.90 -5.27
N GLY A 137 65.04 -10.81 -4.57
CA GLY A 137 65.98 -9.68 -4.68
C GLY A 137 66.73 -9.55 -6.03
N ASN A 138 66.52 -10.45 -6.98
CA ASN A 138 67.21 -10.48 -8.29
C ASN A 138 66.37 -9.93 -9.46
N LEU A 139 65.21 -9.32 -9.20
CA LEU A 139 64.34 -8.78 -10.25
C LEU A 139 64.88 -7.48 -10.83
N ARG A 140 64.80 -7.34 -12.15
CA ARG A 140 65.01 -6.05 -12.84
C ARG A 140 63.86 -5.09 -12.52
N ASN A 141 64.08 -3.79 -12.65
CA ASN A 141 63.06 -2.77 -12.39
C ASN A 141 61.76 -2.99 -13.19
N GLU A 142 61.88 -3.44 -14.45
CA GLU A 142 60.72 -3.76 -15.31
C GLU A 142 59.89 -4.93 -14.75
N GLU A 143 60.56 -5.93 -14.19
CA GLU A 143 59.92 -7.11 -13.60
C GLU A 143 59.25 -6.75 -12.27
N GLN A 144 59.88 -5.89 -11.46
CA GLN A 144 59.27 -5.34 -10.24
C GLN A 144 58.00 -4.55 -10.55
N VAL A 145 58.04 -3.68 -11.57
CA VAL A 145 56.85 -2.91 -12.01
C VAL A 145 55.76 -3.85 -12.51
N ALA A 146 56.10 -4.87 -13.30
CA ALA A 146 55.13 -5.86 -13.78
C ALA A 146 54.47 -6.63 -12.64
N ILE A 147 55.23 -7.00 -11.61
CA ILE A 147 54.72 -7.68 -10.40
C ILE A 147 53.73 -6.78 -9.64
N ILE A 148 54.08 -5.51 -9.42
CA ILE A 148 53.20 -4.54 -8.74
C ILE A 148 51.90 -4.32 -9.53
N GLN A 149 52.00 -4.18 -10.85
CA GLN A 149 50.85 -4.00 -11.73
C GLN A 149 49.95 -5.24 -11.71
N ALA A 150 50.51 -6.44 -11.82
CA ALA A 150 49.78 -7.70 -11.73
C ALA A 150 49.06 -7.82 -10.38
N GLY A 151 49.69 -7.41 -9.27
CA GLY A 151 49.08 -7.45 -7.94
C GLY A 151 47.90 -6.49 -7.81
N THR A 152 48.02 -5.30 -8.41
CA THR A 152 46.92 -4.34 -8.49
C THR A 152 45.74 -4.90 -9.26
N VAL A 153 45.99 -5.53 -10.43
CA VAL A 153 44.94 -6.15 -11.25
C VAL A 153 44.26 -7.29 -10.49
N LEU A 154 45.03 -8.20 -9.87
CA LEU A 154 44.47 -9.31 -9.09
C LEU A 154 43.63 -8.82 -7.90
N SER A 155 44.07 -7.76 -7.21
CA SER A 155 43.29 -7.16 -6.12
C SER A 155 41.95 -6.57 -6.60
N LEU A 156 41.95 -5.91 -7.77
CA LEU A 156 40.72 -5.43 -8.38
C LEU A 156 39.81 -6.60 -8.77
N CYS A 157 40.35 -7.65 -9.41
CA CYS A 157 39.59 -8.84 -9.73
C CYS A 157 38.96 -9.49 -8.49
N GLU A 158 39.67 -9.55 -7.36
CA GLU A 158 39.13 -10.10 -6.11
C GLU A 158 37.95 -9.27 -5.58
N LYS A 159 38.05 -7.93 -5.62
CA LYS A 159 36.95 -7.04 -5.22
C LYS A 159 35.73 -7.21 -6.12
N TRP A 160 35.94 -7.28 -7.43
CA TRP A 160 34.88 -7.50 -8.41
C TRP A 160 34.21 -8.87 -8.23
N LEU A 161 34.99 -9.92 -7.98
CA LEU A 161 34.48 -11.26 -7.73
C LEU A 161 33.62 -11.31 -6.46
N LYS A 162 34.08 -10.70 -5.36
CA LYS A 162 33.27 -10.56 -4.13
C LYS A 162 31.98 -9.77 -4.34
N GLN A 163 32.02 -8.73 -5.17
CA GLN A 163 30.82 -7.97 -5.52
C GLN A 163 29.84 -8.82 -6.32
N ILE A 164 30.32 -9.60 -7.30
CA ILE A 164 29.51 -10.52 -8.09
C ILE A 164 28.86 -11.57 -7.18
N GLU A 165 29.63 -12.23 -6.32
CA GLU A 165 29.14 -13.22 -5.35
C GLU A 165 28.06 -12.61 -4.43
N GLY A 166 28.26 -11.38 -3.96
CA GLY A 166 27.27 -10.65 -3.16
C GLY A 166 25.98 -10.36 -3.94
N THR A 167 26.09 -9.97 -5.22
CA THR A 167 24.91 -9.75 -6.07
C THR A 167 24.20 -11.04 -6.43
N GLU A 168 24.93 -12.13 -6.65
CA GLU A 168 24.37 -13.46 -6.91
C GLU A 168 23.57 -13.95 -5.70
N ALA A 169 24.14 -13.87 -4.49
CA ALA A 169 23.44 -14.25 -3.27
C ALA A 169 22.15 -13.43 -3.04
N ALA A 170 22.20 -12.11 -3.31
CA ALA A 170 21.02 -11.25 -3.21
C ALA A 170 19.94 -11.61 -4.23
N LEU A 171 20.34 -11.94 -5.47
CA LEU A 171 19.41 -12.41 -6.51
C LEU A 171 18.82 -13.77 -6.16
N THR A 172 19.61 -14.72 -5.68
CA THR A 172 19.13 -16.04 -5.23
C THR A 172 18.11 -15.88 -4.10
N GLN A 173 18.36 -15.01 -3.12
CA GLN A 173 17.39 -14.74 -2.06
C GLN A 173 16.09 -14.15 -2.62
N LYS A 174 16.19 -13.17 -3.52
CA LYS A 174 15.02 -12.56 -4.16
C LYS A 174 14.20 -13.55 -4.99
N MET A 175 14.87 -14.50 -5.66
CA MET A 175 14.18 -15.58 -6.37
C MET A 175 13.37 -16.46 -5.42
N LEU A 176 13.95 -16.86 -4.28
CA LEU A 176 13.26 -17.65 -3.26
C LEU A 176 12.06 -16.89 -2.68
N ASP A 177 12.20 -15.60 -2.40
CA ASP A 177 11.10 -14.77 -1.89
C ASP A 177 9.94 -14.69 -2.90
N LEU A 178 10.25 -14.52 -4.19
CA LEU A 178 9.23 -14.51 -5.26
C LEU A 178 8.54 -15.87 -5.43
N GLU A 179 9.26 -16.97 -5.28
CA GLU A 179 8.67 -18.31 -5.28
C GLU A 179 7.68 -18.49 -4.12
N ASN A 180 8.04 -18.03 -2.92
CA ASN A 180 7.17 -18.07 -1.75
C ASN A 180 5.91 -17.20 -1.92
N GLU A 181 6.06 -15.97 -2.44
CA GLU A 181 4.92 -15.09 -2.73
C GLU A 181 4.00 -15.70 -3.78
N LYS A 182 4.56 -16.26 -4.86
CA LYS A 182 3.79 -16.96 -5.90
C LYS A 182 2.97 -18.12 -5.33
N ASP A 183 3.54 -18.90 -4.42
CA ASP A 183 2.83 -20.00 -3.78
C ASP A 183 1.69 -19.51 -2.89
N LEU A 184 1.86 -18.38 -2.20
CA LEU A 184 0.80 -17.74 -1.43
C LEU A 184 -0.33 -17.24 -2.33
N PHE A 185 0.00 -16.53 -3.42
CA PHE A 185 -1.00 -16.08 -4.39
C PHE A 185 -1.75 -17.25 -5.04
N SER A 186 -1.06 -18.34 -5.34
CA SER A 186 -1.68 -19.55 -5.90
C SER A 186 -2.70 -20.16 -4.94
N LYS A 187 -2.41 -20.19 -3.64
CA LYS A 187 -3.37 -20.63 -2.61
C LYS A 187 -4.58 -19.70 -2.52
N GLN A 188 -4.36 -18.39 -2.47
CA GLN A 188 -5.44 -17.39 -2.44
C GLN A 188 -6.34 -17.51 -3.67
N LYS A 189 -5.75 -17.70 -4.85
CA LYS A 189 -6.48 -17.95 -6.08
C LYS A 189 -7.37 -19.20 -5.96
N GLY A 190 -6.83 -20.30 -5.45
CA GLY A 190 -7.58 -21.54 -5.24
C GLY A 190 -8.83 -21.33 -4.36
N TYR A 191 -8.69 -20.64 -3.22
CA TYR A 191 -9.83 -20.33 -2.35
C TYR A 191 -10.91 -19.49 -3.05
N LEU A 192 -10.50 -18.52 -3.89
CA LEU A 192 -11.45 -17.70 -4.65
C LEU A 192 -12.16 -18.49 -5.75
N GLU A 193 -11.48 -19.44 -6.39
CA GLU A 193 -12.08 -20.35 -7.37
C GLU A 193 -13.12 -21.27 -6.71
N GLU A 194 -12.79 -21.86 -5.56
CA GLU A 194 -13.73 -22.68 -4.78
C GLU A 194 -14.98 -21.90 -4.35
N GLU A 195 -14.79 -20.70 -3.83
CA GLU A 195 -15.88 -19.81 -3.40
C GLU A 195 -16.75 -19.35 -4.57
N LEU A 196 -16.16 -19.14 -5.74
CA LEU A 196 -16.89 -18.82 -6.97
C LEU A 196 -17.74 -20.00 -7.43
N ASP A 197 -17.19 -21.21 -7.41
CA ASP A 197 -17.92 -22.41 -7.80
C ASP A 197 -19.08 -22.73 -6.84
N TYR A 198 -18.88 -22.51 -5.54
CA TYR A 198 -19.96 -22.58 -4.55
C TYR A 198 -21.10 -21.60 -4.88
N ARG A 199 -20.77 -20.33 -5.19
CA ARG A 199 -21.80 -19.35 -5.58
C ARG A 199 -22.52 -19.71 -6.87
N LYS A 200 -21.83 -20.23 -7.88
CA LYS A 200 -22.46 -20.72 -9.11
C LYS A 200 -23.46 -21.84 -8.80
N GLN A 201 -23.05 -22.82 -8.00
CA GLN A 201 -23.91 -23.93 -7.63
C GLN A 201 -25.16 -23.46 -6.86
N ALA A 202 -25.00 -22.53 -5.91
CA ALA A 202 -26.12 -21.95 -5.17
C ALA A 202 -27.09 -21.19 -6.10
N LEU A 203 -26.55 -20.47 -7.09
CA LEU A 203 -27.34 -19.76 -8.08
C LEU A 203 -28.11 -20.73 -8.99
N ASP A 204 -27.47 -21.80 -9.46
CA ASP A 204 -28.12 -22.84 -10.28
C ASP A 204 -29.25 -23.52 -9.51
N GLN A 205 -29.05 -23.82 -8.23
CA GLN A 205 -30.09 -24.35 -7.35
C GLN A 205 -31.27 -23.38 -7.20
N ALA A 206 -31.00 -22.09 -7.05
CA ALA A 206 -32.05 -21.07 -6.97
C ALA A 206 -32.85 -20.98 -8.28
N TYR A 207 -32.17 -21.03 -9.44
CA TYR A 207 -32.83 -21.07 -10.74
C TYR A 207 -33.73 -22.29 -10.92
N MET A 208 -33.24 -23.48 -10.56
CA MET A 208 -34.06 -24.70 -10.59
C MET A 208 -35.29 -24.56 -9.70
N LYS A 209 -35.13 -23.96 -8.51
CA LYS A 209 -36.26 -23.77 -7.60
C LYS A 209 -37.31 -22.80 -8.15
N ILE A 210 -36.87 -21.73 -8.81
CA ILE A 210 -37.77 -20.78 -9.48
C ILE A 210 -38.55 -21.51 -10.56
N GLN A 211 -37.89 -22.29 -11.43
CA GLN A 211 -38.56 -23.06 -12.47
C GLN A 211 -39.57 -24.07 -11.92
N GLU A 212 -39.25 -24.78 -10.84
CA GLU A 212 -40.20 -25.68 -10.16
C GLU A 212 -41.44 -24.93 -9.68
N LEU A 213 -41.25 -23.76 -9.07
CA LEU A 213 -42.35 -22.93 -8.56
C LEU A 213 -43.20 -22.36 -9.71
N GLU A 214 -42.58 -21.93 -10.80
CA GLU A 214 -43.26 -21.47 -12.01
C GLU A 214 -44.09 -22.58 -12.64
N ALA A 215 -43.55 -23.80 -12.76
CA ALA A 215 -44.28 -24.96 -13.24
C ALA A 215 -45.45 -25.34 -12.32
N THR A 216 -45.24 -25.27 -11.00
CA THR A 216 -46.29 -25.51 -10.01
C THR A 216 -47.42 -24.49 -10.13
N LEU A 217 -47.08 -23.20 -10.27
CA LEU A 217 -48.03 -22.12 -10.50
C LEU A 217 -48.81 -22.33 -11.80
N TYR A 218 -48.12 -22.67 -12.89
CA TYR A 218 -48.75 -22.92 -14.17
C TYR A 218 -49.75 -24.09 -14.12
N ASN A 219 -49.38 -25.20 -13.46
CA ASN A 219 -50.27 -26.35 -13.25
C ASN A 219 -51.48 -25.98 -12.38
N ALA A 220 -51.28 -25.22 -11.30
CA ALA A 220 -52.37 -24.76 -10.44
C ALA A 220 -53.35 -23.85 -11.20
N LEU A 221 -52.85 -23.02 -12.12
CA LEU A 221 -53.68 -22.19 -13.00
C LEU A 221 -54.43 -23.02 -14.06
N GLN A 222 -53.87 -24.12 -14.55
CA GLN A 222 -54.53 -24.99 -15.53
C GLN A 222 -55.63 -25.89 -14.92
N GLN A 223 -55.51 -26.33 -13.67
CA GLN A 223 -56.50 -27.20 -13.03
C GLN A 223 -57.85 -26.51 -12.78
N ASP A 224 -57.94 -25.18 -12.86
CA ASP A 224 -59.20 -24.42 -12.66
C ASP A 224 -59.38 -23.30 -13.73
N PRO A 225 -59.63 -23.64 -15.02
CA PRO A 225 -59.56 -22.69 -16.14
C PRO A 225 -60.67 -21.63 -16.18
N GLY A 226 -61.67 -21.74 -15.28
CA GLY A 226 -62.82 -20.85 -15.21
C GLY A 226 -63.09 -20.27 -13.82
N ARG A 227 -62.40 -20.75 -12.78
CA ARG A 227 -62.42 -20.14 -11.46
C ARG A 227 -61.19 -19.26 -11.41
N ARG A 228 -61.34 -17.95 -11.60
CA ARG A 228 -60.28 -17.05 -11.16
C ARG A 228 -60.00 -17.46 -9.71
N ALA A 229 -58.79 -17.83 -9.33
CA ALA A 229 -58.47 -18.12 -7.92
C ALA A 229 -58.85 -16.94 -7.00
N SER A 230 -59.00 -15.75 -7.61
CA SER A 230 -59.64 -14.61 -6.99
C SER A 230 -61.15 -14.85 -6.73
N GLU A 231 -61.96 -15.35 -7.65
CA GLU A 231 -63.42 -15.55 -7.52
C GLU A 231 -63.84 -16.72 -6.59
N SER A 232 -62.93 -17.63 -6.22
CA SER A 232 -63.21 -18.73 -5.27
C SER A 232 -62.97 -18.37 -3.79
N LEU A 233 -62.24 -17.28 -3.54
CA LEU A 233 -61.93 -16.77 -2.21
C LEU A 233 -62.88 -15.62 -1.87
N THR A 234 -63.47 -15.66 -0.68
CA THR A 234 -64.19 -14.51 -0.13
C THR A 234 -63.27 -13.30 0.03
N GLU A 235 -63.80 -12.08 0.00
CA GLU A 235 -62.99 -10.86 0.08
C GLU A 235 -62.07 -10.85 1.33
N ALA A 236 -62.57 -11.40 2.45
CA ALA A 236 -61.78 -11.62 3.66
C ALA A 236 -60.59 -12.56 3.45
N GLN A 237 -60.77 -13.70 2.78
CA GLN A 237 -59.68 -14.65 2.50
C GLN A 237 -58.65 -14.06 1.52
N ARG A 238 -59.07 -13.20 0.60
CA ARG A 238 -58.14 -12.47 -0.27
C ARG A 238 -57.31 -11.46 0.50
N GLU A 239 -57.92 -10.72 1.43
CA GLU A 239 -57.20 -9.79 2.31
C GLU A 239 -56.22 -10.52 3.24
N ASP A 240 -56.63 -11.65 3.82
CA ASP A 240 -55.75 -12.50 4.64
C ASP A 240 -54.57 -13.02 3.84
N LEU A 241 -54.79 -13.48 2.60
CA LEU A 241 -53.73 -13.93 1.72
C LEU A 241 -52.80 -12.77 1.33
N ARG A 242 -53.33 -11.59 1.02
CA ARG A 242 -52.54 -10.37 0.74
C ARG A 242 -51.68 -10.00 1.94
N ALA A 243 -52.24 -10.05 3.15
CA ALA A 243 -51.53 -9.77 4.39
C ALA A 243 -50.44 -10.81 4.67
N ALA A 244 -50.70 -12.09 4.41
CA ALA A 244 -49.73 -13.18 4.55
C ALA A 244 -48.57 -13.06 3.55
N VAL A 245 -48.85 -12.78 2.27
CA VAL A 245 -47.83 -12.52 1.25
C VAL A 245 -46.99 -11.31 1.63
N GLU A 246 -47.62 -10.23 2.09
CA GLU A 246 -46.88 -9.03 2.48
C GLU A 246 -46.10 -9.22 3.78
N LYS A 247 -46.52 -10.13 4.65
CA LYS A 247 -45.75 -10.55 5.83
C LYS A 247 -44.51 -11.36 5.41
N VAL A 248 -44.66 -12.31 4.49
CA VAL A 248 -43.54 -13.09 3.93
C VAL A 248 -42.57 -12.19 3.18
N ARG A 249 -43.06 -11.26 2.36
CA ARG A 249 -42.24 -10.29 1.63
C ARG A 249 -41.41 -9.43 2.58
N ARG A 250 -42.03 -8.89 3.65
CA ARG A 250 -41.33 -8.13 4.69
C ARG A 250 -40.30 -8.98 5.43
N GLN A 251 -40.61 -10.25 5.72
CA GLN A 251 -39.68 -11.17 6.35
C GLN A 251 -38.47 -11.45 5.45
N ILE A 252 -38.67 -11.74 4.16
CA ILE A 252 -37.58 -11.97 3.20
C ILE A 252 -36.69 -10.73 3.08
N LEU A 253 -37.28 -9.53 2.94
CA LEU A 253 -36.51 -8.28 2.88
C LEU A 253 -35.69 -8.04 4.15
N ARG A 254 -36.26 -8.34 5.32
CA ARG A 254 -35.55 -8.22 6.60
C ARG A 254 -34.40 -9.22 6.69
N GLN A 255 -34.64 -10.48 6.35
CA GLN A 255 -33.61 -11.52 6.36
C GLN A 255 -32.48 -11.22 5.36
N SER A 256 -32.81 -10.74 4.15
CA SER A 256 -31.82 -10.31 3.17
C SER A 256 -30.89 -9.22 3.74
N ARG A 257 -31.46 -8.20 4.40
CA ARG A 257 -30.67 -7.13 5.02
C ARG A 257 -29.81 -7.63 6.18
N GLU A 258 -30.34 -8.57 6.98
CA GLU A 258 -29.58 -9.20 8.06
C GLU A 258 -28.40 -10.01 7.51
N PHE A 259 -28.58 -10.77 6.42
CA PHE A 259 -27.48 -11.46 5.72
C PHE A 259 -26.47 -10.50 5.10
N ASP A 260 -26.91 -9.45 4.42
CA ASP A 260 -26.01 -8.43 3.85
C ASP A 260 -25.16 -7.76 4.94
N SER A 261 -25.75 -7.49 6.11
CA SER A 261 -25.02 -6.92 7.25
C SER A 261 -24.02 -7.90 7.84
N GLN A 262 -24.31 -9.20 7.86
CA GLN A 262 -23.38 -10.23 8.33
C GLN A 262 -22.19 -10.36 7.38
N ILE A 263 -22.44 -10.45 6.07
CA ILE A 263 -21.37 -10.50 5.05
C ILE A 263 -20.50 -9.25 5.14
N LEU A 264 -21.10 -8.06 5.30
CA LEU A 264 -20.34 -6.82 5.46
C LEU A 264 -19.46 -6.85 6.70
N HIS A 265 -19.96 -7.38 7.82
CA HIS A 265 -19.20 -7.51 9.06
C HIS A 265 -17.99 -8.45 8.90
N GLU A 266 -18.21 -9.66 8.36
CA GLU A 266 -17.14 -10.63 8.10
C GLU A 266 -16.07 -10.07 7.15
N ARG A 267 -16.49 -9.35 6.09
CA ARG A 267 -15.57 -8.71 5.16
C ARG A 267 -14.78 -7.57 5.80
N MET A 268 -15.40 -6.77 6.66
CA MET A 268 -14.70 -5.73 7.42
C MET A 268 -13.68 -6.34 8.39
N GLU A 269 -14.00 -7.46 9.03
CA GLU A 269 -13.09 -8.14 9.96
C GLU A 269 -11.87 -8.72 9.23
N LEU A 270 -12.08 -9.37 8.07
CA LEU A 270 -11.00 -9.84 7.21
C LEU A 270 -10.12 -8.69 6.69
N LEU A 271 -10.71 -7.56 6.32
CA LEU A 271 -9.98 -6.35 5.94
C LEU A 271 -9.12 -5.81 7.09
N GLN A 272 -9.66 -5.81 8.31
CA GLN A 272 -8.95 -5.35 9.50
C GLN A 272 -7.77 -6.28 9.84
N GLN A 273 -7.94 -7.60 9.70
CA GLN A 273 -6.88 -8.57 9.89
C GLN A 273 -5.78 -8.40 8.83
N ALA A 274 -6.16 -8.23 7.55
CA ALA A 274 -5.20 -8.00 6.47
C ALA A 274 -4.39 -6.71 6.68
N GLN A 275 -5.02 -5.63 7.17
CA GLN A 275 -4.33 -4.37 7.47
C GLN A 275 -3.33 -4.47 8.63
N GLN A 276 -3.50 -5.42 9.56
CA GLN A 276 -2.56 -5.63 10.67
C GLN A 276 -1.29 -6.39 10.26
N VAL A 277 -1.36 -7.20 9.19
CA VAL A 277 -0.24 -8.05 8.72
C VAL A 277 0.66 -7.33 7.71
N ILE A 278 0.21 -6.20 7.14
CA ILE A 278 1.06 -5.35 6.27
C ILE A 278 2.04 -4.57 7.15
N PRO A 279 3.36 -4.86 7.13
CA PRO A 279 4.33 -4.02 7.81
C PRO A 279 4.26 -2.62 7.21
N LYS A 280 4.21 -1.59 8.05
CA LYS A 280 4.27 -0.18 7.62
C LYS A 280 5.59 0.06 6.89
N SER A 281 5.59 -0.15 5.58
CA SER A 281 6.71 0.21 4.71
C SER A 281 6.82 1.75 4.68
N PRO A 282 8.03 2.34 4.62
CA PRO A 282 8.19 3.80 4.56
C PRO A 282 7.61 4.43 3.27
N PHE A 283 7.17 3.61 2.31
CA PHE A 283 6.73 4.04 0.98
C PHE A 283 5.21 4.02 0.77
N SER A 284 4.40 3.61 1.75
CA SER A 284 2.96 3.40 1.56
C SER A 284 2.06 4.63 1.79
N ASN A 285 2.56 5.85 1.58
CA ASN A 285 1.74 7.07 1.67
C ASN A 285 1.15 7.55 0.32
N SER A 286 1.25 6.77 -0.76
CA SER A 286 0.80 7.20 -2.10
C SER A 286 -0.38 6.45 -2.70
N PHE A 287 -0.94 5.43 -2.04
CA PHE A 287 -2.17 4.78 -2.52
C PHE A 287 -3.38 5.20 -1.70
N THR A 288 -3.97 6.34 -2.10
CA THR A 288 -5.36 6.67 -1.78
C THR A 288 -6.28 5.57 -2.33
N VAL A 289 -6.87 4.80 -1.43
CA VAL A 289 -7.98 3.88 -1.73
C VAL A 289 -9.17 4.72 -2.20
N PHE A 290 -9.44 4.71 -3.50
CA PHE A 290 -10.68 5.26 -4.05
C PHE A 290 -11.87 4.40 -3.59
N PRO A 291 -12.91 4.96 -2.96
CA PRO A 291 -14.14 4.24 -2.72
C PRO A 291 -14.89 4.07 -4.05
N TRP A 292 -14.89 2.85 -4.59
CA TRP A 292 -15.85 2.44 -5.62
C TRP A 292 -17.25 2.35 -4.98
N PHE A 293 -17.94 3.48 -4.85
CA PHE A 293 -19.39 3.47 -4.67
C PHE A 293 -20.04 3.22 -6.03
N GLY A 294 -20.55 2.01 -6.21
CA GLY A 294 -21.41 1.65 -7.33
C GLY A 294 -22.72 2.41 -7.26
N THR A 295 -22.94 3.35 -8.19
CA THR A 295 -24.27 3.75 -8.61
C THR A 295 -24.66 2.91 -9.81
N SER A 296 -25.29 1.77 -9.56
CA SER A 296 -26.08 1.04 -10.55
C SER A 296 -27.39 1.81 -10.78
N GLY A 297 -27.38 2.71 -11.76
CA GLY A 297 -28.58 3.36 -12.30
C GLY A 297 -28.77 2.93 -13.75
N THR A 298 -29.49 1.83 -13.96
CA THR A 298 -30.03 1.44 -15.27
C THR A 298 -31.08 2.46 -15.71
N GLU A 299 -30.73 3.33 -16.66
CA GLU A 299 -31.71 4.11 -17.42
C GLU A 299 -31.94 3.42 -18.77
N ILE A 300 -33.00 2.62 -18.83
CA ILE A 300 -33.56 2.09 -20.08
C ILE A 300 -34.24 3.28 -20.79
N ARG A 301 -33.73 3.69 -21.95
CA ARG A 301 -34.50 4.48 -22.92
C ARG A 301 -34.75 3.68 -24.19
N ARG A 302 -36.00 3.80 -24.65
CA ARG A 302 -36.56 3.30 -25.91
C ARG A 302 -35.78 3.82 -27.11
#